data_AF-A0A840UVD9-F1
#
_entry.id   AF-A0A840UVD9-F1
#
_cell.length_a   1.000
_cell.length_b   1.000
_cell.length_c   1.000
_cell.angle_alpha   90.00
_cell.angle_beta   90.00
_cell.angle_gamma   90.00
#
_symmetry.space_group_name_H-M   'P 1'
#
loop_
_entity.id
_entity.type
_entity.pdbx_description
1 polymer ?
#
loop_
_entity_poly.entity_id
_entity_poly.type
_entity_poly.pdbx_seq_one_letter_code
_entity_poly.pdbx_strand_id
1 'polypeptide(L)'
;MDTDNKAIFTVGMAAKMLDIHPRTLRNYEDKGLIVPTRKGDWRYYTMRDIQWIECLREMIHVHGVSINAIKKLLKYTPCWNIIDCSFERRKCCSAFFSNTLVPKKIDRVARIPQIGNREDIAA
;
A
#
# COMPACT_ATOMS: atom_id res chain seq x y z
N MET A 1 -3.42 13.86 -13.83
CA MET A 1 -2.69 14.47 -12.70
C MET A 1 -2.51 13.41 -11.63
N ASP A 2 -1.27 13.07 -11.28
CA ASP A 2 -0.94 12.02 -10.30
C ASP A 2 -0.96 12.59 -8.86
N THR A 3 -2.12 13.09 -8.43
CA THR A 3 -2.30 13.68 -7.09
C THR A 3 -2.25 12.63 -5.99
N ASP A 4 -2.49 11.36 -6.32
CA ASP A 4 -2.68 10.29 -5.35
C ASP A 4 -1.40 9.94 -4.59
N ASN A 5 -0.24 10.21 -5.17
CA ASN A 5 1.06 9.93 -4.57
C ASN A 5 1.65 11.15 -3.83
N LYS A 6 1.05 12.35 -3.96
CA LYS A 6 1.53 13.57 -3.31
C LYS A 6 1.00 13.64 -1.87
N ALA A 7 1.91 13.75 -0.89
CA ALA A 7 1.54 13.84 0.53
C ALA A 7 1.05 15.26 0.85
N ILE A 8 -0.26 15.45 0.88
CA ILE A 8 -0.91 16.76 1.01
C ILE A 8 -1.83 16.89 2.23
N PHE A 9 -2.32 15.78 2.79
CA PHE A 9 -3.31 15.81 3.86
C PHE A 9 -2.63 15.82 5.24
N THR A 10 -2.97 16.78 6.09
CA THR A 10 -2.54 16.75 7.50
C THR A 10 -3.29 15.68 8.27
N VAL A 11 -2.81 15.31 9.47
CA VAL A 11 -3.51 14.34 10.34
C VAL A 11 -4.96 14.72 10.62
N GLY A 12 -5.28 16.00 10.78
CA GLY A 12 -6.64 16.47 11.01
C GLY A 12 -7.53 16.32 9.78
N MET A 13 -7.01 16.66 8.59
CA MET A 13 -7.74 16.48 7.33
C MET A 13 -7.99 14.99 7.05
N ALA A 14 -6.97 14.15 7.19
CA ALA A 14 -7.08 12.71 7.03
C ALA A 14 -8.12 12.09 7.99
N ALA A 15 -8.09 12.49 9.27
CA ALA A 15 -9.05 12.05 10.27
C ALA A 15 -10.49 12.43 9.90
N LYS A 16 -10.70 13.66 9.39
CA LYS A 16 -12.02 14.13 8.93
C LYS A 16 -12.51 13.37 7.70
N MET A 17 -11.65 13.12 6.72
CA MET A 17 -12.00 12.36 5.51
C MET A 17 -12.44 10.93 5.84
N LEU A 18 -11.76 10.32 6.81
CA LEU A 18 -12.04 8.96 7.26
C LEU A 18 -13.15 8.89 8.31
N ASP A 19 -13.68 10.01 8.78
CA ASP A 19 -14.60 10.07 9.92
C ASP A 19 -14.10 9.27 11.15
N ILE A 20 -12.86 9.57 11.58
CA ILE A 20 -12.25 8.96 12.77
C ILE A 20 -11.56 10.00 13.64
N HIS A 21 -11.32 9.63 14.90
CA HIS A 21 -10.51 10.45 15.78
C HIS A 21 -9.01 10.42 15.37
N PRO A 22 -8.27 11.55 15.39
CA PRO A 22 -6.84 11.58 15.04
C PRO A 22 -5.95 10.63 15.86
N ARG A 23 -6.40 10.24 17.06
CA ARG A 23 -5.71 9.23 17.89
C ARG A 23 -5.73 7.84 17.25
N THR A 24 -6.75 7.50 16.46
CA THR A 24 -6.82 6.23 15.73
C THR A 24 -5.71 6.13 14.68
N LEU A 25 -5.46 7.22 13.93
CA LEU A 25 -4.33 7.29 12.98
C LEU A 25 -2.99 7.08 13.68
N ARG A 26 -2.77 7.74 14.82
CA ARG A 26 -1.55 7.56 15.63
C ARG A 26 -1.43 6.11 16.13
N ASN A 27 -2.52 5.49 16.56
CA ASN A 27 -2.52 4.09 16.99
C ASN A 27 -2.12 3.13 15.85
N TYR A 28 -2.61 3.38 14.63
CA TYR A 28 -2.22 2.60 13.45
C TYR A 28 -0.75 2.82 13.07
N GLU A 29 -0.25 4.06 13.17
CA GLU A 29 1.17 4.37 13.00
C GLU A 29 2.04 3.63 14.04
N ASP A 30 1.68 3.71 15.33
CA ASP A 30 2.39 3.06 16.43
C ASP A 30 2.43 1.52 16.26
N LYS A 31 1.36 0.93 15.73
CA LYS A 31 1.28 -0.51 15.43
C LYS A 31 2.01 -0.89 14.14
N GLY A 32 2.50 0.08 13.38
CA GLY A 32 3.24 -0.11 12.12
C GLY A 32 2.36 -0.51 10.95
N LEU A 33 1.06 -0.19 10.99
CA LEU A 33 0.11 -0.44 9.89
C LEU A 33 0.16 0.64 8.82
N ILE A 34 0.54 1.86 9.19
CA ILE A 34 0.70 3.00 8.28
C ILE A 34 2.03 3.69 8.55
N VAL A 35 2.59 4.33 7.53
CA VAL A 35 3.83 5.12 7.64
C VAL A 35 3.62 6.47 6.97
N PRO A 36 3.16 7.49 7.71
CA PRO A 36 2.95 8.81 7.14
C PRO A 36 4.27 9.46 6.72
N THR A 37 4.21 10.36 5.74
CA THR A 37 5.34 11.22 5.40
C THR A 37 5.53 12.25 6.51
N ARG A 38 6.75 12.41 7.03
CA ARG A 38 7.04 13.41 8.08
C ARG A 38 7.77 14.61 7.51
N LYS A 39 7.36 15.81 7.94
CA LYS A 39 8.07 17.06 7.71
C LYS A 39 8.20 17.78 9.05
N GLY A 40 9.31 17.53 9.76
CA GLY A 40 9.45 17.83 11.18
C GLY A 40 8.44 17.03 12.01
N ASP A 41 7.68 17.71 12.87
CA ASP A 41 6.65 17.09 13.72
C ASP A 41 5.34 16.80 12.98
N TRP A 42 5.18 17.36 11.78
CA TRP A 42 3.96 17.25 11.00
C TRP A 42 3.90 15.94 10.22
N ARG A 43 2.74 15.28 10.30
CA ARG A 43 2.41 14.08 9.54
C ARG A 43 1.56 14.44 8.33
N TYR A 44 2.00 13.98 7.17
CA TYR A 44 1.32 14.15 5.91
C TYR A 44 0.95 12.79 5.33
N TYR A 45 -0.26 12.73 4.80
CA TYR A 45 -0.87 11.57 4.18
C TYR A 45 -1.13 11.88 2.70
N THR A 46 -0.90 10.90 1.86
CA THR A 46 -1.31 10.87 0.46
C THR A 46 -2.76 10.39 0.36
N MET A 47 -3.41 10.57 -0.80
CA MET A 47 -4.76 9.99 -0.98
C MET A 47 -4.74 8.47 -0.85
N ARG A 48 -3.65 7.85 -1.27
CA ARG A 48 -3.49 6.41 -1.18
C ARG A 48 -3.31 5.91 0.25
N ASP A 49 -2.70 6.71 1.12
CA ASP A 49 -2.68 6.39 2.55
C ASP A 49 -4.11 6.39 3.12
N ILE A 50 -4.97 7.32 2.68
CA ILE A 50 -6.40 7.34 3.07
C ILE A 50 -7.09 6.05 2.65
N GLN A 51 -6.98 5.66 1.38
CA GLN A 51 -7.56 4.42 0.85
C GLN A 51 -7.04 3.18 1.61
N TRP A 52 -5.75 3.14 1.92
CA TRP A 52 -5.17 2.05 2.70
C TRP A 52 -5.77 1.97 4.11
N ILE A 53 -5.97 3.13 4.77
CA ILE A 53 -6.59 3.19 6.10
C ILE A 53 -8.06 2.74 6.05
N GLU A 54 -8.80 3.05 4.98
CA GLU A 54 -10.17 2.54 4.78
C GLU A 54 -10.18 1.00 4.72
N CYS A 55 -9.30 0.40 3.92
CA CYS A 55 -9.17 -1.07 3.85
C CYS A 55 -8.80 -1.68 5.21
N LEU A 56 -7.84 -1.06 5.94
CA LEU A 56 -7.48 -1.52 7.28
C LEU A 56 -8.68 -1.51 8.22
N ARG A 57 -9.49 -0.44 8.18
CA ARG A 57 -10.68 -0.31 9.03
C ARG A 57 -11.74 -1.35 8.69
N GLU A 58 -12.00 -1.58 7.41
CA GLU A 58 -12.93 -2.63 6.97
C GLU A 58 -12.50 -4.01 7.49
N MET A 59 -11.22 -4.37 7.29
CA MET A 59 -10.68 -5.62 7.83
C MET A 59 -10.81 -5.73 9.35
N ILE A 60 -10.52 -4.67 10.09
CA ILE A 60 -10.55 -4.69 11.56
C ILE A 60 -11.98 -4.71 12.11
N HIS A 61 -12.85 -3.85 11.60
CA HIS A 61 -14.15 -3.56 12.20
C HIS A 61 -15.31 -4.33 11.56
N VAL A 62 -15.24 -4.61 10.25
CA VAL A 62 -16.29 -5.35 9.53
C VAL A 62 -15.98 -6.84 9.54
N HIS A 63 -14.73 -7.21 9.23
CA HIS A 63 -14.33 -8.62 9.14
C HIS A 63 -13.74 -9.20 10.44
N GLY A 64 -13.58 -8.38 11.48
CA GLY A 64 -13.06 -8.83 12.78
C GLY A 64 -11.61 -9.31 12.75
N VAL A 65 -10.83 -8.94 11.74
CA VAL A 65 -9.44 -9.36 11.60
C VAL A 65 -8.57 -8.61 12.59
N SER A 66 -7.89 -9.34 13.47
CA SER A 66 -6.99 -8.72 14.43
C SER A 66 -5.80 -8.03 13.74
N ILE A 67 -5.30 -6.96 14.34
CA ILE A 67 -4.14 -6.23 13.81
C ILE A 67 -2.91 -7.14 13.68
N ASN A 68 -2.72 -8.07 14.62
CA ASN A 68 -1.63 -9.05 14.55
C ASN A 68 -1.81 -10.01 13.36
N ALA A 69 -3.04 -10.42 13.07
CA ALA A 69 -3.35 -11.23 11.90
C ALA A 69 -3.10 -10.44 10.60
N ILE A 70 -3.52 -9.17 10.51
CA ILE A 70 -3.23 -8.31 9.35
C ILE A 70 -1.72 -8.21 9.11
N LYS A 71 -0.93 -7.93 10.15
CA LYS A 71 0.53 -7.84 10.05
C LYS A 71 1.17 -9.14 9.56
N LYS A 72 0.69 -10.29 10.04
CA LYS A 72 1.15 -11.60 9.56
C LYS A 72 0.74 -11.82 8.11
N LEU A 73 -0.51 -11.58 7.75
CA LEU A 73 -1.04 -11.73 6.39
C LEU A 73 -0.21 -10.92 5.40
N LEU A 74 0.00 -9.63 5.67
CA LEU A 74 0.79 -8.77 4.80
C LEU A 74 2.26 -9.21 4.67
N LYS A 75 2.79 -9.95 5.64
CA LYS A 75 4.16 -10.49 5.59
C LYS A 75 4.25 -11.73 4.70
N TYR A 76 3.22 -12.57 4.68
CA TYR A 76 3.24 -13.85 3.99
C TYR A 76 2.51 -13.83 2.64
N THR A 77 1.75 -12.78 2.34
CA THR A 77 0.97 -12.65 1.12
C THR A 77 1.61 -11.64 0.17
N PRO A 78 2.62 -12.04 -0.61
CA PRO A 78 3.22 -11.17 -1.61
C PRO A 78 2.20 -10.81 -2.70
N CYS A 79 2.39 -9.66 -3.36
CA CYS A 79 1.47 -9.17 -4.38
C CYS A 79 1.26 -10.14 -5.54
N TRP A 80 2.24 -11.00 -5.87
CA TRP A 80 2.09 -11.97 -6.94
C TRP A 80 1.17 -13.16 -6.62
N ASN A 81 0.88 -13.41 -5.33
CA ASN A 81 -0.14 -14.39 -4.92
C ASN A 81 -1.55 -13.78 -4.95
N ILE A 82 -1.68 -12.45 -4.98
CA ILE A 82 -2.96 -11.74 -4.96
C ILE A 82 -3.37 -11.35 -6.39
N ILE A 83 -2.40 -10.85 -7.17
CA ILE A 83 -2.62 -10.28 -8.51
C ILE A 83 -2.33 -11.32 -9.61
N ASP A 84 -1.99 -12.57 -9.23
CA ASP A 84 -1.60 -13.64 -10.16
C ASP A 84 -0.56 -13.18 -11.20
N CYS A 85 0.47 -12.52 -10.70
CA CYS A 85 1.52 -11.95 -11.56
C CYS A 85 2.38 -13.07 -12.15
N SER A 86 2.65 -13.08 -13.46
CA SER A 86 3.54 -14.10 -14.07
C SER A 86 4.97 -14.03 -13.54
N PHE A 87 5.74 -15.11 -13.67
CA PHE A 87 7.11 -15.17 -13.17
C PHE A 87 8.02 -14.11 -13.83
N GLU A 88 7.80 -13.85 -15.12
CA GLU A 88 8.53 -12.87 -15.93
C GLU A 88 8.29 -11.46 -15.40
N ARG A 89 7.06 -11.14 -15.01
CA ARG A 89 6.73 -9.85 -14.40
C ARG A 89 7.32 -9.72 -12.99
N ARG A 90 7.38 -10.81 -12.20
CA ARG A 90 8.00 -10.83 -10.87
C ARG A 90 9.49 -10.50 -10.93
N LYS A 91 10.21 -11.00 -11.95
CA LYS A 91 11.65 -10.74 -12.16
C LYS A 91 12.03 -9.28 -12.39
N CYS A 92 11.07 -8.38 -12.58
CA CYS A 92 11.31 -6.93 -12.71
C CYS A 92 10.59 -6.13 -11.60
N CYS A 93 10.03 -6.80 -10.60
CA CYS A 93 9.20 -6.17 -9.58
C CYS A 93 10.03 -5.83 -8.34
N SER A 94 10.01 -4.56 -7.91
CA SER A 94 10.67 -4.12 -6.67
C SER A 94 10.16 -4.86 -5.43
N ALA A 95 8.88 -5.27 -5.41
CA ALA A 95 8.30 -6.06 -4.32
C ALA A 95 8.82 -7.52 -4.28
N PHE A 96 9.32 -8.06 -5.39
CA PHE A 96 9.88 -9.41 -5.45
C PHE A 96 11.33 -9.46 -4.95
N PHE A 97 12.13 -8.41 -5.21
CA PHE A 97 13.53 -8.36 -4.77
C PHE A 97 13.74 -7.66 -3.43
N SER A 98 12.81 -6.80 -3.00
CA SER A 98 12.88 -6.26 -1.65
C SER A 98 12.48 -7.37 -0.66
N ASN A 99 13.40 -7.74 0.23
CA ASN A 99 13.16 -8.66 1.35
C ASN A 99 12.06 -8.17 2.34
N THR A 100 11.29 -7.16 1.98
CA THR A 100 10.18 -6.59 2.75
C THR A 100 8.88 -6.83 1.99
N LEU A 101 8.26 -7.99 2.25
CA LEU A 101 7.01 -8.41 1.62
C LEU A 101 5.76 -7.61 2.06
N VAL A 102 5.91 -6.72 3.04
CA VAL A 102 4.82 -5.91 3.60
C VAL A 102 4.84 -4.53 2.94
N PRO A 103 3.86 -4.19 2.09
CA PRO A 103 3.70 -2.83 1.61
C PRO A 103 3.34 -1.94 2.80
N LYS A 104 4.29 -1.12 3.27
CA LYS A 104 4.03 -0.07 4.27
C LYS A 104 3.37 1.17 3.64
N LYS A 105 3.39 1.20 2.31
CA LYS A 105 2.79 2.18 1.42
C LYS A 105 2.42 1.43 0.14
N ILE A 106 1.24 1.67 -0.39
CA ILE A 106 0.91 1.21 -1.74
C ILE A 106 1.56 2.24 -2.67
N ASP A 107 2.24 1.87 -3.74
CA ASP A 107 2.66 2.80 -4.80
C ASP A 107 2.33 2.09 -6.13
N ARG A 108 1.89 2.84 -7.16
CA ARG A 108 1.68 2.22 -8.48
C ARG A 108 3.06 2.10 -9.11
N VAL A 109 3.53 0.86 -9.33
CA VAL A 109 4.61 0.64 -10.29
C VAL A 109 4.07 1.13 -11.64
N ALA A 110 4.78 2.05 -12.29
CA ALA A 110 4.41 2.53 -13.62
C ALA A 110 4.13 1.32 -14.53
N ARG A 111 3.10 1.43 -15.39
CA ARG A 111 2.68 0.38 -16.32
C ARG A 111 3.89 -0.39 -16.86
N ILE A 112 3.88 -1.71 -16.69
CA ILE A 112 4.87 -2.59 -17.29
C ILE A 112 4.82 -2.32 -18.81
N PRO A 113 5.95 -1.98 -19.45
CA PRO A 113 5.99 -1.88 -20.91
C PRO A 113 5.48 -3.20 -21.48
N GLN A 114 4.52 -3.14 -22.40
CA GLN A 114 4.09 -4.33 -23.12
C GLN A 114 5.35 -4.94 -23.72
N ILE A 115 5.73 -6.14 -23.27
CA ILE A 115 6.81 -6.90 -23.89
C ILE A 115 6.27 -7.21 -25.28
N GLY A 116 6.73 -6.47 -26.29
CA GLY A 116 6.35 -6.69 -27.67
C GLY A 116 6.61 -8.16 -28.01
N ASN A 117 5.56 -8.83 -28.49
CA ASN A 117 5.68 -10.19 -29.01
C ASN A 117 6.74 -10.16 -30.11
N ARG A 118 7.87 -10.82 -29.83
CA ARG A 118 8.91 -11.09 -30.81
C ARG A 118 8.48 -12.32 -31.59
N GLU A 119 7.51 -12.16 -32.47
CA GLU A 119 7.24 -13.11 -33.56
C GLU A 119 8.19 -12.80 -34.71
N ASP A 120 9.47 -13.13 -34.52
CA ASP A 120 10.48 -13.16 -35.58
C ASP A 120 11.33 -14.41 -35.41
N ILE A 121 10.71 -15.60 -35.45
CA ILE A 121 11.40 -16.84 -35.85
C ILE A 121 10.37 -17.79 -36.50
N ALA A 122 10.68 -18.18 -37.75
CA ALA A 122 10.12 -19.26 -38.56
C ALA A 122 8.96 -18.93 -39.54
N ALA A 123 9.33 -18.42 -40.73
CA ALA A 123 9.18 -19.09 -42.04
C ALA A 123 9.50 -18.11 -43.18
#